data_AF-A0A370VIA2-F1
#
_entry.id   AF-A0A370VIA2-F1
#
_cell.length_a   1.000
_cell.length_b   1.000
_cell.length_c   1.000
_cell.angle_alpha   90.00
_cell.angle_beta   90.00
_cell.angle_gamma   90.00
#
_symmetry.space_group_name_H-M   'P 1'
#
loop_
_entity.id
_entity.type
_entity.pdbx_description
1 polymer ?
#
loop_
_entity_poly.entity_id
_entity_poly.type
_entity_poly.pdbx_seq_one_letter_code
_entity_poly.pdbx_strand_id
1 'polypeptide(L)'
;MVRERLAYGVLYEGDFGLSELAARIFDAQMPDAGRALALAAEVAGLAGWEGALDLGDDVRRLLDSALPDDVLRAAWLAATLHRFDPTEHGMTMREWLSSLADRWPGPEAVAEEGLCEAVPALIRTSSVPESSALARVTEEADAGLGFRLFLRAIKVHSVTVGKDQYDRLMALGGQFGYPGPLVHDGLDVRWPPLDTSRRDALGDVGFSHLTAWFAGSWHHDATPEEALRQAAAADHEGQTPGSQAAFLLQDTLRLLDSALPTSALTTLWLTATARGYNIDQPGIDGRDWLQRIARTCREVLRDLAPDYTPPRPRAVTESADPVLRELRAVAPRMADRTVSPHWEPIPGDEAAAVAEQVVTRVDPDLGFRLLLRMLNVLSVPLTEDEYARYQRLAARFGHHEHLVTEALWQRVERSDAGERNS
;
A
#
# COMPACT_ATOMS: atom_id res chain seq x y z
N MET A 1 -14.30 -28.71 9.63
CA MET A 1 -14.79 -27.51 8.93
C MET A 1 -13.63 -26.56 8.91
N VAL A 2 -12.99 -26.38 7.74
CA VAL A 2 -11.93 -25.38 7.58
C VAL A 2 -12.64 -24.04 7.71
N ARG A 3 -12.28 -23.22 8.71
CA ARG A 3 -12.70 -21.83 8.77
C ARG A 3 -12.07 -21.21 7.52
N GLU A 4 -12.86 -20.99 6.47
CA GLU A 4 -12.42 -20.16 5.35
C GLU A 4 -11.88 -18.88 5.99
N ARG A 5 -10.62 -18.56 5.71
CA ARG A 5 -9.97 -17.34 6.19
C ARG A 5 -10.80 -16.17 5.67
N LEU A 6 -11.80 -15.75 6.44
CA LEU A 6 -12.30 -14.38 6.37
C LEU A 6 -11.05 -13.54 6.62
N ALA A 7 -10.59 -12.84 5.58
CA ALA A 7 -9.36 -12.08 5.64
C ALA A 7 -9.45 -11.17 6.86
N TYR A 8 -8.54 -11.34 7.82
CA TYR A 8 -8.55 -10.58 9.07
C TYR A 8 -8.55 -9.08 8.81
N GLY A 9 -8.05 -8.62 7.65
CA GLY A 9 -8.13 -7.24 7.20
C GLY A 9 -9.55 -6.70 6.93
N VAL A 10 -10.59 -7.54 6.92
CA VAL A 10 -11.99 -7.09 6.90
C VAL A 10 -12.49 -6.69 8.29
N LEU A 11 -11.92 -7.29 9.33
CA LEU A 11 -12.37 -7.17 10.73
C LEU A 11 -11.47 -6.23 11.53
N TYR A 12 -10.19 -6.17 11.19
CA TYR A 12 -9.17 -5.41 11.90
C TYR A 12 -8.39 -4.50 10.95
N GLU A 13 -8.21 -3.25 11.38
CA GLU A 13 -7.28 -2.30 10.75
C GLU A 13 -5.83 -2.49 11.24
N GLY A 14 -5.61 -3.24 12.32
CA GLY A 14 -4.31 -3.38 13.00
C GLY A 14 -4.09 -4.72 13.67
N ASP A 15 -3.37 -4.72 14.80
CA ASP A 15 -3.05 -5.92 15.58
C ASP A 15 -4.29 -6.44 16.35
N PHE A 16 -4.27 -7.72 16.75
CA PHE A 16 -5.36 -8.36 17.49
C PHE A 16 -4.84 -9.49 18.41
N GLY A 17 -5.71 -10.05 19.24
CA GLY A 17 -5.39 -11.19 20.10
C GLY A 17 -4.21 -10.93 21.06
N LEU A 18 -3.32 -11.93 21.21
CA LEU A 18 -2.21 -11.85 22.16
C LEU A 18 -1.11 -10.85 21.74
N SER A 19 -0.92 -10.63 20.44
CA SER A 19 0.06 -9.64 19.94
C SER A 19 -0.39 -8.19 20.20
N GLU A 20 -1.68 -7.89 20.06
CA GLU A 20 -2.25 -6.60 20.48
C GLU A 20 -2.15 -6.40 22.00
N LEU A 21 -2.37 -7.45 22.81
CA LEU A 21 -2.13 -7.36 24.25
C LEU A 21 -0.67 -7.03 24.56
N ALA A 22 0.28 -7.67 23.86
CA ALA A 22 1.69 -7.37 24.03
C ALA A 22 2.03 -5.90 23.65
N ALA A 23 1.41 -5.37 22.58
CA ALA A 23 1.54 -3.96 22.20
C ALA A 23 1.04 -3.01 23.31
N ARG A 24 -0.15 -3.25 23.87
CA ARG A 24 -0.68 -2.42 24.94
C ARG A 24 0.13 -2.48 26.22
N ILE A 25 0.69 -3.64 26.54
CA ILE A 25 1.59 -3.81 27.70
C ILE A 25 2.88 -3.01 27.50
N PHE A 26 3.43 -3.02 26.28
CA PHE A 26 4.58 -2.21 25.94
C PHE A 26 4.30 -0.72 26.15
N ASP A 27 3.15 -0.22 25.67
CA ASP A 27 2.75 1.19 25.78
C ASP A 27 2.42 1.62 27.22
N ALA A 28 1.92 0.70 28.06
CA ALA A 28 1.54 0.99 29.44
C ALA A 28 2.71 1.16 30.41
N GLN A 29 3.95 0.95 29.96
CA GLN A 29 5.20 1.17 30.71
C GLN A 29 5.24 0.52 32.11
N MET A 30 5.56 -0.78 32.18
CA MET A 30 5.67 -1.58 33.41
C MET A 30 4.34 -1.75 34.18
N PRO A 31 3.27 -2.27 33.52
CA PRO A 31 2.02 -2.54 34.23
C PRO A 31 2.21 -3.63 35.30
N ASP A 32 1.51 -3.50 36.42
CA ASP A 32 1.34 -4.63 37.35
C ASP A 32 0.36 -5.67 36.76
N ALA A 33 0.22 -6.82 37.43
CA ALA A 33 -0.68 -7.89 37.00
C ALA A 33 -2.15 -7.43 36.88
N GLY A 34 -2.60 -6.51 37.73
CA GLY A 34 -3.97 -5.98 37.67
C GLY A 34 -4.20 -5.13 36.43
N ARG A 35 -3.24 -4.25 36.10
CA ARG A 35 -3.29 -3.44 34.88
C ARG A 35 -3.13 -4.29 33.62
N ALA A 36 -2.24 -5.29 33.63
CA ALA A 36 -2.10 -6.22 32.51
C ALA A 36 -3.43 -6.96 32.21
N LEU A 37 -4.17 -7.36 33.24
CA LEU A 37 -5.50 -7.94 33.09
C LEU A 37 -6.55 -6.95 32.57
N ALA A 38 -6.49 -5.69 33.02
CA ALA A 38 -7.38 -4.65 32.50
C ALA A 38 -7.12 -4.41 31.01
N LEU A 39 -5.85 -4.37 30.57
CA LEU A 39 -5.48 -4.27 29.16
C LEU A 39 -6.01 -5.48 28.36
N ALA A 40 -5.89 -6.70 28.89
CA ALA A 40 -6.45 -7.88 28.25
C ALA A 40 -7.98 -7.78 28.07
N ALA A 41 -8.69 -7.20 29.04
CA ALA A 41 -10.13 -6.95 28.92
C ALA A 41 -10.45 -5.88 27.85
N GLU A 42 -9.61 -4.85 27.70
CA GLU A 42 -9.77 -3.87 26.62
C GLU A 42 -9.55 -4.52 25.24
N VAL A 43 -8.54 -5.39 25.10
CA VAL A 43 -8.29 -6.15 23.85
C VAL A 43 -9.44 -7.09 23.53
N ALA A 44 -9.94 -7.82 24.53
CA ALA A 44 -11.08 -8.70 24.37
C ALA A 44 -12.38 -7.97 23.95
N GLY A 45 -12.48 -6.68 24.24
CA GLY A 45 -13.59 -5.82 23.83
C GLY A 45 -13.52 -5.30 22.39
N LEU A 46 -12.41 -5.53 21.67
CA LEU A 46 -12.25 -5.08 20.29
C LEU A 46 -13.17 -5.82 19.31
N ALA A 47 -13.47 -5.15 18.19
CA ALA A 47 -14.27 -5.67 17.08
C ALA A 47 -15.61 -6.31 17.52
N GLY A 48 -16.21 -5.74 18.57
CA GLY A 48 -17.52 -6.15 19.08
C GLY A 48 -17.62 -7.66 19.31
N TRP A 49 -16.86 -8.20 20.28
CA TRP A 49 -16.71 -9.60 20.75
C TRP A 49 -15.72 -10.51 20.03
N GLU A 50 -15.27 -10.18 18.81
CA GLU A 50 -14.26 -11.00 18.12
C GLU A 50 -12.90 -10.97 18.82
N GLY A 51 -12.52 -9.83 19.43
CA GLY A 51 -11.27 -9.72 20.17
C GLY A 51 -11.13 -10.71 21.32
N ALA A 52 -12.25 -11.06 21.98
CA ALA A 52 -12.27 -12.07 23.04
C ALA A 52 -12.01 -13.48 22.49
N LEU A 53 -12.53 -13.79 21.30
CA LEU A 53 -12.27 -15.07 20.64
C LEU A 53 -10.83 -15.19 20.19
N ASP A 54 -10.28 -14.14 19.57
CA ASP A 54 -8.91 -14.18 19.06
C ASP A 54 -7.89 -14.23 20.20
N LEU A 55 -8.11 -13.46 21.28
CA LEU A 55 -7.28 -13.56 22.49
C LEU A 55 -7.38 -14.96 23.12
N GLY A 56 -8.59 -15.50 23.24
CA GLY A 56 -8.82 -16.83 23.80
C GLY A 56 -8.19 -17.94 22.96
N ASP A 57 -8.27 -17.84 21.64
CA ASP A 57 -7.67 -18.79 20.68
C ASP A 57 -6.14 -18.77 20.77
N ASP A 58 -5.53 -17.58 20.76
CA ASP A 58 -4.08 -17.42 20.90
C ASP A 58 -3.56 -18.01 22.21
N VAL A 59 -4.23 -17.71 23.32
CA VAL A 59 -3.86 -18.22 24.65
C VAL A 59 -3.96 -19.74 24.69
N ARG A 60 -5.01 -20.32 24.11
CA ARG A 60 -5.19 -21.78 24.07
C ARG A 60 -4.15 -22.48 23.20
N ARG A 61 -3.82 -21.95 22.03
CA ARG A 61 -2.73 -22.47 21.19
C ARG A 61 -1.42 -22.61 21.97
N LEU A 62 -1.09 -21.63 22.82
CA LEU A 62 0.09 -21.71 23.68
C LEU A 62 -0.08 -22.71 24.84
N LEU A 63 -1.23 -22.74 25.49
CA LEU A 63 -1.49 -23.67 26.61
C LEU A 63 -1.51 -25.14 26.17
N ASP A 64 -2.11 -25.43 25.02
CA ASP A 64 -2.24 -26.78 24.45
C ASP A 64 -0.92 -27.28 23.82
N SER A 65 0.03 -26.37 23.55
CA SER A 65 1.35 -26.73 23.04
C SER A 65 2.21 -27.47 24.09
N ALA A 66 3.15 -28.28 23.60
CA ALA A 66 4.15 -28.97 24.42
C ALA A 66 5.31 -28.04 24.87
N LEU A 67 5.22 -26.73 24.63
CA LEU A 67 6.29 -25.78 24.89
C LEU A 67 6.57 -25.65 26.40
N PRO A 68 7.85 -25.70 26.81
CA PRO A 68 8.23 -25.40 28.20
C PRO A 68 7.84 -23.97 28.62
N ASP A 69 7.58 -23.77 29.92
CA ASP A 69 7.16 -22.45 30.47
C ASP A 69 8.20 -21.36 30.22
N ASP A 70 9.49 -21.69 30.27
CA ASP A 70 10.59 -20.78 29.99
C ASP A 70 10.61 -20.31 28.53
N VAL A 71 10.19 -21.15 27.59
CA VAL A 71 10.06 -20.78 26.17
C VAL A 71 8.88 -19.84 25.96
N LEU A 72 7.72 -20.15 26.55
CA LEU A 72 6.55 -19.29 26.50
C LEU A 72 6.85 -17.91 27.12
N ARG A 73 7.54 -17.90 28.26
CA ARG A 73 7.99 -16.67 28.93
C ARG A 73 8.97 -15.89 28.07
N ALA A 74 9.99 -16.53 27.49
CA ALA A 74 10.98 -15.85 26.65
C ALA A 74 10.33 -15.20 25.42
N ALA A 75 9.43 -15.89 24.73
CA ALA A 75 8.68 -15.33 23.60
C ALA A 75 7.82 -14.13 24.02
N TRP A 76 7.15 -14.22 25.16
CA TRP A 76 6.35 -13.13 25.73
C TRP A 76 7.19 -11.90 26.09
N LEU A 77 8.34 -12.10 26.72
CA LEU A 77 9.24 -11.02 27.12
C LEU A 77 9.84 -10.32 25.90
N ALA A 78 10.17 -11.05 24.84
CA ALA A 78 10.60 -10.46 23.57
C ALA A 78 9.51 -9.61 22.92
N ALA A 79 8.25 -10.07 22.94
CA ALA A 79 7.12 -9.30 22.39
C ALA A 79 6.76 -8.06 23.22
N THR A 80 7.02 -8.08 24.54
CA THR A 80 6.67 -6.98 25.45
C THR A 80 7.85 -6.09 25.83
N LEU A 81 9.06 -6.34 25.32
CA LEU A 81 10.30 -5.71 25.76
C LEU A 81 10.48 -5.76 27.29
N HIS A 82 10.20 -6.94 27.87
CA HIS A 82 10.27 -7.18 29.32
C HIS A 82 9.41 -6.23 30.17
N ARG A 83 8.38 -5.59 29.60
CA ARG A 83 7.53 -4.64 30.34
C ARG A 83 6.60 -5.32 31.34
N PHE A 84 6.34 -6.61 31.15
CA PHE A 84 5.56 -7.40 32.10
C PHE A 84 6.07 -8.84 32.13
N ASP A 85 6.54 -9.26 33.30
CA ASP A 85 6.96 -10.63 33.56
C ASP A 85 6.08 -11.26 34.65
N PRO A 86 5.23 -12.25 34.32
CA PRO A 86 4.40 -12.93 35.31
C PRO A 86 5.17 -13.46 36.53
N THR A 87 6.44 -13.84 36.35
CA THR A 87 7.25 -14.41 37.42
C THR A 87 7.64 -13.38 38.49
N GLU A 88 7.74 -12.10 38.12
CA GLU A 88 7.93 -10.99 39.07
C GLU A 88 6.69 -10.76 39.95
N HIS A 89 5.55 -11.31 39.53
CA HIS A 89 4.28 -11.27 40.25
C HIS A 89 3.90 -12.62 40.88
N GLY A 90 4.84 -13.56 40.98
CA GLY A 90 4.65 -14.85 41.64
C GLY A 90 3.81 -15.86 40.85
N MET A 91 3.72 -15.70 39.52
CA MET A 91 3.02 -16.60 38.61
C MET A 91 3.98 -17.15 37.56
N THR A 92 3.79 -18.40 37.16
CA THR A 92 4.39 -18.95 35.92
C THR A 92 3.72 -18.35 34.68
N MET A 93 4.36 -18.49 33.51
CA MET A 93 3.75 -18.00 32.27
C MET A 93 2.44 -18.76 31.97
N ARG A 94 2.41 -20.08 32.20
CA ARG A 94 1.21 -20.90 32.05
C ARG A 94 0.10 -20.53 33.04
N GLU A 95 0.41 -20.22 34.28
CA GLU A 95 -0.61 -19.73 35.23
C GLU A 95 -1.21 -18.40 34.78
N TRP A 96 -0.38 -17.48 34.26
CA TRP A 96 -0.86 -16.24 33.66
C TRP A 96 -1.79 -16.50 32.47
N LEU A 97 -1.36 -17.32 31.51
CA LEU A 97 -2.15 -17.70 30.34
C LEU A 97 -3.47 -18.39 30.72
N SER A 98 -3.45 -19.32 31.69
CA SER A 98 -4.67 -19.95 32.21
C SER A 98 -5.65 -18.94 32.77
N SER A 99 -5.15 -17.90 33.47
CA SER A 99 -6.02 -16.83 33.99
C SER A 99 -6.69 -15.99 32.88
N LEU A 100 -6.07 -15.91 31.70
CA LEU A 100 -6.68 -15.29 30.52
C LEU A 100 -7.70 -16.24 29.90
N ALA A 101 -7.37 -17.52 29.74
CA ALA A 101 -8.24 -18.54 29.16
C ALA A 101 -9.53 -18.76 29.96
N ASP A 102 -9.47 -18.67 31.29
CA ASP A 102 -10.62 -18.77 32.18
C ASP A 102 -11.63 -17.63 31.97
N ARG A 103 -11.15 -16.45 31.55
CA ARG A 103 -11.97 -15.25 31.31
C ARG A 103 -12.47 -15.17 29.88
N TRP A 104 -11.63 -15.56 28.93
CA TRP A 104 -11.90 -15.52 27.49
C TRP A 104 -11.66 -16.90 26.88
N PRO A 105 -12.65 -17.80 27.00
CA PRO A 105 -12.54 -19.12 26.41
C PRO A 105 -12.54 -19.02 24.88
N GLY A 106 -11.42 -19.37 24.24
CA GLY A 106 -11.36 -19.51 22.78
C GLY A 106 -12.22 -20.67 22.26
N PRO A 107 -12.22 -20.94 20.94
CA PRO A 107 -12.62 -22.24 20.39
C PRO A 107 -11.56 -23.32 20.70
N GLU A 108 -11.83 -24.59 20.33
CA GLU A 108 -10.77 -25.61 20.28
C GLU A 108 -9.83 -25.32 19.11
N ALA A 109 -8.52 -25.47 19.33
CA ALA A 109 -7.52 -25.20 18.32
C ALA A 109 -7.67 -26.17 17.13
N VAL A 110 -7.83 -25.62 15.92
CA VAL A 110 -7.75 -26.38 14.68
C VAL A 110 -6.34 -26.20 14.14
N ALA A 111 -5.59 -27.30 14.03
CA ALA A 111 -4.24 -27.27 13.47
C ALA A 111 -4.29 -26.77 12.01
N GLU A 112 -3.57 -25.68 11.72
CA GLU A 112 -3.43 -25.14 10.38
C GLU A 112 -2.14 -25.65 9.73
N GLU A 113 -2.26 -26.64 8.85
CA GLU A 113 -1.13 -27.13 8.03
C GLU A 113 -0.95 -26.24 6.79
N GLY A 114 0.17 -25.52 6.76
CA GLY A 114 0.63 -24.80 5.58
C GLY A 114 1.12 -23.40 5.93
N LEU A 115 2.43 -23.32 6.23
CA LEU A 115 3.37 -22.16 6.30
C LEU A 115 4.53 -22.41 7.30
N CYS A 116 4.58 -23.59 7.93
CA CYS A 116 5.44 -23.93 9.07
C CYS A 116 6.97 -23.93 8.81
N GLU A 117 7.45 -23.88 7.57
CA GLU A 117 8.91 -23.88 7.31
C GLU A 117 9.49 -22.48 7.08
N ALA A 118 8.73 -21.59 6.44
CA ALA A 118 9.23 -20.28 6.03
C ALA A 118 9.39 -19.31 7.21
N VAL A 119 8.43 -19.33 8.14
CA VAL A 119 8.42 -18.42 9.28
C VAL A 119 9.55 -18.71 10.27
N PRO A 120 9.78 -19.96 10.74
CA PRO A 120 10.86 -20.23 11.68
C PRO A 120 12.25 -19.92 11.10
N ALA A 121 12.46 -20.17 9.81
CA ALA A 121 13.71 -19.83 9.12
C ALA A 121 13.96 -18.31 9.11
N LEU A 122 12.92 -17.51 8.88
CA LEU A 122 13.00 -16.05 8.96
C LEU A 122 13.30 -15.58 10.39
N ILE A 123 12.62 -16.13 11.39
CA ILE A 123 12.81 -15.76 12.80
C ILE A 123 14.24 -16.06 13.24
N ARG A 124 14.75 -17.26 12.94
CA ARG A 124 16.10 -17.70 13.33
C ARG A 124 17.24 -16.88 12.73
N THR A 125 17.00 -16.21 11.60
CA THR A 125 18.00 -15.35 10.95
C THR A 125 17.91 -13.89 11.38
N SER A 126 16.95 -13.54 12.22
CA SER A 126 16.78 -12.20 12.76
C SER A 126 17.72 -11.90 13.94
N SER A 127 17.95 -10.62 14.22
CA SER A 127 18.69 -10.16 15.40
C SER A 127 17.80 -9.89 16.62
N VAL A 128 16.57 -10.40 16.62
CA VAL A 128 15.62 -10.21 17.72
C VAL A 128 16.05 -11.07 18.93
N PRO A 129 16.07 -10.52 20.16
CA PRO A 129 16.28 -11.32 21.36
C PRO A 129 15.24 -12.45 21.50
N GLU A 130 15.64 -13.60 22.02
CA GLU A 130 14.77 -14.78 22.15
C GLU A 130 14.14 -15.28 20.84
N SER A 131 14.81 -15.04 19.69
CA SER A 131 14.38 -15.54 18.39
C SER A 131 14.23 -17.06 18.34
N SER A 132 15.01 -17.81 19.14
CA SER A 132 14.84 -19.26 19.30
C SER A 132 13.50 -19.62 19.95
N ALA A 133 13.08 -18.90 20.99
CA ALA A 133 11.80 -19.12 21.64
C ALA A 133 10.63 -18.78 20.71
N LEU A 134 10.71 -17.65 20.00
CA LEU A 134 9.72 -17.25 19.00
C LEU A 134 9.60 -18.28 17.87
N ALA A 135 10.73 -18.80 17.36
CA ALA A 135 10.73 -19.83 16.33
C ALA A 135 10.07 -21.14 16.82
N ARG A 136 10.30 -21.52 18.09
CA ARG A 136 9.65 -22.68 18.70
C ARG A 136 8.14 -22.49 18.86
N VAL A 137 7.67 -21.28 19.18
CA VAL A 137 6.23 -20.98 19.17
C VAL A 137 5.63 -21.22 17.79
N THR A 138 6.31 -20.78 16.72
CA THR A 138 5.89 -21.01 15.34
C THR A 138 5.84 -22.50 14.97
N GLU A 139 6.80 -23.30 15.45
CA GLU A 139 6.93 -24.73 15.10
C GLU A 139 6.03 -25.65 15.92
N GLU A 140 5.84 -25.36 17.21
CA GLU A 140 5.23 -26.28 18.18
C GLU A 140 3.86 -25.82 18.70
N ALA A 141 3.49 -24.55 18.50
CA ALA A 141 2.18 -24.02 18.91
C ALA A 141 1.35 -23.57 17.71
N ASP A 142 1.78 -22.52 17.02
CA ASP A 142 1.07 -21.99 15.86
C ASP A 142 1.93 -21.01 15.04
N ALA A 143 1.92 -21.20 13.71
CA ALA A 143 2.76 -20.41 12.81
C ALA A 143 2.32 -18.94 12.74
N GLY A 144 1.02 -18.67 12.74
CA GLY A 144 0.47 -17.31 12.63
C GLY A 144 0.71 -16.49 13.91
N LEU A 145 0.41 -17.07 15.07
CA LEU A 145 0.70 -16.46 16.37
C LEU A 145 2.20 -16.22 16.56
N GLY A 146 3.04 -17.22 16.25
CA GLY A 146 4.49 -17.06 16.32
C GLY A 146 4.99 -15.93 15.41
N PHE A 147 4.44 -15.78 14.20
CA PHE A 147 4.75 -14.68 13.31
C PHE A 147 4.31 -13.31 13.87
N ARG A 148 3.10 -13.19 14.44
CA ARG A 148 2.62 -11.95 15.05
C ARG A 148 3.45 -11.53 16.27
N LEU A 149 3.81 -12.47 17.15
CA LEU A 149 4.71 -12.20 18.27
C LEU A 149 6.12 -11.80 17.80
N PHE A 150 6.61 -12.41 16.72
CA PHE A 150 7.88 -12.03 16.11
C PHE A 150 7.86 -10.61 15.52
N LEU A 151 6.82 -10.26 14.76
CA LEU A 151 6.61 -8.89 14.27
C LEU A 151 6.59 -7.90 15.43
N ARG A 152 5.89 -8.25 16.51
CA ARG A 152 5.83 -7.40 17.70
C ARG A 152 7.20 -7.19 18.31
N ALA A 153 7.98 -8.26 18.45
CA ALA A 153 9.34 -8.23 18.96
C ALA A 153 10.26 -7.37 18.08
N ILE A 154 10.22 -7.52 16.75
CA ILE A 154 10.97 -6.64 15.82
C ILE A 154 10.66 -5.16 16.10
N LYS A 155 9.38 -4.82 16.23
CA LYS A 155 8.93 -3.44 16.39
C LYS A 155 9.32 -2.84 17.75
N VAL A 156 9.10 -3.55 18.87
CA VAL A 156 9.45 -3.03 20.21
C VAL A 156 10.95 -2.94 20.45
N HIS A 157 11.73 -3.82 19.82
CA HIS A 157 13.19 -3.76 19.84
C HIS A 157 13.78 -2.79 18.80
N SER A 158 12.94 -2.18 17.95
CA SER A 158 13.35 -1.32 16.83
C SER A 158 14.46 -1.98 15.99
N VAL A 159 14.30 -3.27 15.68
CA VAL A 159 15.27 -3.98 14.84
C VAL A 159 15.16 -3.45 13.42
N THR A 160 16.25 -2.86 12.92
CA THR A 160 16.29 -2.33 11.55
C THR A 160 16.15 -3.46 10.52
N VAL A 161 15.12 -3.37 9.68
CA VAL A 161 14.77 -4.33 8.63
C VAL A 161 15.21 -3.79 7.27
N GLY A 162 15.95 -4.58 6.49
CA GLY A 162 16.26 -4.21 5.10
C GLY A 162 15.05 -4.44 4.17
N LYS A 163 15.02 -3.76 3.01
CA LYS A 163 13.92 -3.88 2.04
C LYS A 163 13.54 -5.32 1.67
N ASP A 164 14.52 -6.16 1.37
CA ASP A 164 14.26 -7.57 1.00
C ASP A 164 13.58 -8.35 2.13
N GLN A 165 13.91 -8.02 3.39
CA GLN A 165 13.29 -8.64 4.55
C GLN A 165 11.88 -8.07 4.78
N TYR A 166 11.68 -6.76 4.60
CA TYR A 166 10.35 -6.14 4.62
C TYR A 166 9.40 -6.81 3.61
N ASP A 167 9.86 -7.04 2.38
CA ASP A 167 9.04 -7.69 1.34
C ASP A 167 8.67 -9.12 1.70
N ARG A 168 9.59 -9.86 2.33
CA ARG A 168 9.30 -11.21 2.86
C ARG A 168 8.28 -11.17 3.99
N LEU A 169 8.36 -10.19 4.90
CA LEU A 169 7.38 -10.01 5.97
C LEU A 169 5.99 -9.71 5.41
N MET A 170 5.89 -8.80 4.43
CA MET A 170 4.64 -8.47 3.76
C MET A 170 4.05 -9.68 3.02
N ALA A 171 4.88 -10.43 2.29
CA ALA A 171 4.43 -11.64 1.59
C ALA A 171 3.90 -12.71 2.54
N LEU A 172 4.56 -12.93 3.68
CA LEU A 172 4.08 -13.86 4.71
C LEU A 172 2.78 -13.37 5.35
N GLY A 173 2.68 -12.08 5.69
CA GLY A 173 1.44 -11.49 6.22
C GLY A 173 0.25 -11.66 5.29
N GLY A 174 0.46 -11.41 3.99
CA GLY A 174 -0.55 -11.66 2.95
C GLY A 174 -0.96 -13.12 2.85
N GLN A 175 -0.02 -14.07 2.99
CA GLN A 175 -0.33 -15.51 3.01
C GLN A 175 -1.18 -15.90 4.24
N PHE A 176 -1.00 -15.24 5.38
CA PHE A 176 -1.85 -15.40 6.56
C PHE A 176 -3.19 -14.64 6.47
N GLY A 177 -3.37 -13.75 5.48
CA GLY A 177 -4.54 -12.89 5.36
C GLY A 177 -4.58 -11.75 6.38
N TYR A 178 -3.40 -11.34 6.90
CA TYR A 178 -3.28 -10.23 7.83
C TYR A 178 -3.41 -8.87 7.14
N PRO A 179 -3.98 -7.85 7.81
CA PRO A 179 -3.96 -6.49 7.29
C PRO A 179 -2.52 -5.97 7.16
N GLY A 180 -2.25 -5.20 6.11
CA GLY A 180 -0.94 -4.58 5.87
C GLY A 180 -0.37 -3.84 7.09
N PRO A 181 -1.16 -2.96 7.75
CA PRO A 181 -0.72 -2.22 8.95
C PRO A 181 -0.22 -3.11 10.09
N LEU A 182 -0.81 -4.30 10.30
CA LEU A 182 -0.32 -5.26 11.30
C LEU A 182 1.14 -5.63 11.03
N VAL A 183 1.54 -5.73 9.76
CA VAL A 183 2.92 -6.05 9.38
C VAL A 183 3.80 -4.80 9.46
N HIS A 184 3.47 -3.74 8.71
CA HIS A 184 4.40 -2.65 8.47
C HIS A 184 4.42 -1.54 9.52
N ASP A 185 3.33 -1.30 10.25
CA ASP A 185 3.28 -0.16 11.18
C ASP A 185 4.24 -0.35 12.35
N GLY A 186 5.09 0.66 12.57
CA GLY A 186 6.11 0.65 13.61
C GLY A 186 7.35 -0.18 13.30
N LEU A 187 7.52 -0.70 12.07
CA LEU A 187 8.78 -1.29 11.65
C LEU A 187 9.83 -0.19 11.39
N ASP A 188 11.05 -0.39 11.91
CA ASP A 188 12.22 0.39 11.52
C ASP A 188 12.79 -0.18 10.21
N VAL A 189 12.43 0.39 9.07
CA VAL A 189 12.85 -0.11 7.75
C VAL A 189 13.97 0.77 7.19
N ARG A 190 15.09 0.13 6.85
CA ARG A 190 16.13 0.75 6.03
C ARG A 190 15.71 0.73 4.57
N TRP A 191 15.02 1.77 4.17
CA TRP A 191 14.62 1.96 2.78
C TRP A 191 15.84 2.22 1.88
N PRO A 192 15.82 1.72 0.63
CA PRO A 192 16.81 2.14 -0.35
C PRO A 192 16.63 3.64 -0.67
N PRO A 193 17.64 4.31 -1.25
CA PRO A 193 17.49 5.68 -1.71
C PRO A 193 16.34 5.81 -2.71
N LEU A 194 15.63 6.93 -2.68
CA LEU A 194 14.62 7.27 -3.68
C LEU A 194 15.23 7.27 -5.08
N ASP A 195 14.61 6.50 -5.98
CA ASP A 195 15.06 6.35 -7.36
C ASP A 195 13.87 6.41 -8.33
N THR A 196 13.64 7.60 -8.89
CA THR A 196 12.58 7.84 -9.88
C THR A 196 12.86 7.24 -11.26
N SER A 197 13.99 6.54 -11.43
CA SER A 197 14.25 5.71 -12.62
C SER A 197 13.65 4.31 -12.50
N ARG A 198 13.37 3.84 -11.27
CA ARG A 198 12.73 2.55 -11.01
C ARG A 198 11.22 2.67 -11.02
N ARG A 199 10.60 2.17 -12.09
CA ARG A 199 9.17 2.32 -12.39
C ARG A 199 8.37 1.03 -12.19
N ASP A 200 8.98 0.06 -11.52
CA ASP A 200 8.43 -1.26 -11.19
C ASP A 200 7.36 -1.24 -10.09
N ALA A 201 6.82 -0.06 -9.76
CA ALA A 201 5.71 0.10 -8.83
C ALA A 201 4.48 -0.69 -9.30
N LEU A 202 3.73 -1.27 -8.35
CA LEU A 202 2.52 -2.04 -8.64
C LEU A 202 1.40 -1.21 -9.30
N GLY A 203 1.49 0.12 -9.37
CA GLY A 203 0.45 0.97 -9.96
C GLY A 203 1.00 2.19 -10.69
N ASP A 204 0.09 3.08 -11.10
CA ASP A 204 0.45 4.37 -11.69
C ASP A 204 1.19 5.26 -10.68
N VAL A 205 2.06 6.14 -11.17
CA VAL A 205 2.87 7.04 -10.34
C VAL A 205 2.87 8.47 -10.88
N GLY A 206 3.27 9.42 -10.04
CA GLY A 206 3.53 10.79 -10.45
C GLY A 206 2.27 11.55 -10.90
N PHE A 207 2.39 12.33 -11.98
CA PHE A 207 1.32 13.26 -12.37
C PHE A 207 0.07 12.55 -12.90
N SER A 208 0.21 11.45 -13.66
CA SER A 208 -0.93 10.65 -14.11
C SER A 208 -1.70 10.05 -12.93
N HIS A 209 -1.00 9.52 -11.92
CA HIS A 209 -1.62 9.01 -10.71
C HIS A 209 -2.38 10.11 -9.95
N LEU A 210 -1.80 11.30 -9.80
CA LEU A 210 -2.47 12.45 -9.19
C LEU A 210 -3.77 12.79 -9.93
N THR A 211 -3.77 12.77 -11.27
CA THR A 211 -4.99 13.06 -12.04
C THR A 211 -6.07 11.98 -11.89
N ALA A 212 -5.69 10.73 -11.61
CA ALA A 212 -6.63 9.67 -11.27
C ALA A 212 -7.25 9.90 -9.88
N TRP A 213 -6.43 10.26 -8.88
CA TRP A 213 -6.90 10.62 -7.55
C TRP A 213 -7.94 11.75 -7.58
N PHE A 214 -7.62 12.83 -8.30
CA PHE A 214 -8.50 14.00 -8.42
C PHE A 214 -9.76 13.77 -9.26
N ALA A 215 -9.84 12.67 -10.00
CA ALA A 215 -11.08 12.27 -10.67
C ALA A 215 -11.99 11.40 -9.80
N GLY A 216 -11.46 10.87 -8.70
CA GLY A 216 -12.24 10.14 -7.69
C GLY A 216 -12.96 11.08 -6.73
N SER A 217 -13.42 10.52 -5.61
CA SER A 217 -14.29 11.20 -4.64
C SER A 217 -13.52 11.94 -3.54
N TRP A 218 -12.37 12.55 -3.85
CA TRP A 218 -11.50 13.23 -2.87
C TRP A 218 -12.21 14.37 -2.10
N HIS A 219 -13.22 15.00 -2.71
CA HIS A 219 -13.91 16.17 -2.18
C HIS A 219 -14.88 15.87 -1.03
N HIS A 220 -15.12 14.59 -0.70
CA HIS A 220 -15.95 14.25 0.45
C HIS A 220 -15.24 14.51 1.78
N ASP A 221 -13.92 14.29 1.82
CA ASP A 221 -13.17 14.20 3.07
C ASP A 221 -11.98 15.17 3.14
N ALA A 222 -11.71 15.94 2.08
CA ALA A 222 -10.55 16.82 2.00
C ALA A 222 -10.79 18.07 1.15
N THR A 223 -10.13 19.17 1.53
CA THR A 223 -9.90 20.32 0.64
C THR A 223 -8.94 19.93 -0.51
N PRO A 224 -8.88 20.69 -1.61
CA PRO A 224 -7.95 20.41 -2.70
C PRO A 224 -6.48 20.34 -2.24
N GLU A 225 -6.09 21.22 -1.32
CA GLU A 225 -4.75 21.27 -0.75
C GLU A 225 -4.44 20.04 0.12
N GLU A 226 -5.39 19.60 0.94
CA GLU A 226 -5.27 18.38 1.74
C GLU A 226 -5.23 17.13 0.86
N ALA A 227 -6.12 17.04 -0.14
CA ALA A 227 -6.14 15.93 -1.11
C ALA A 227 -4.84 15.84 -1.90
N LEU A 228 -4.26 16.98 -2.31
CA LEU A 228 -2.95 17.02 -2.95
C LEU A 228 -1.84 16.53 -2.01
N ARG A 229 -1.87 16.91 -0.72
CA ARG A 229 -0.88 16.46 0.26
C ARG A 229 -1.00 14.96 0.52
N GLN A 230 -2.22 14.45 0.66
CA GLN A 230 -2.50 13.01 0.80
C GLN A 230 -2.01 12.24 -0.42
N ALA A 231 -2.38 12.66 -1.63
CA ALA A 231 -1.97 12.01 -2.87
C ALA A 231 -0.45 12.05 -3.10
N ALA A 232 0.25 13.11 -2.64
CA ALA A 232 1.70 13.18 -2.71
C ALA A 232 2.39 12.24 -1.71
N ALA A 233 1.76 11.94 -0.57
CA ALA A 233 2.26 11.02 0.45
C ALA A 233 1.74 9.58 0.29
N ALA A 234 0.91 9.32 -0.72
CA ALA A 234 0.32 8.00 -0.99
C ALA A 234 1.30 7.11 -1.77
N ASP A 235 2.40 6.72 -1.11
CA ASP A 235 3.30 5.71 -1.65
C ASP A 235 2.60 4.35 -1.77
N HIS A 236 2.89 3.60 -2.84
CA HIS A 236 2.40 2.23 -2.97
C HIS A 236 3.07 1.32 -1.95
N GLU A 237 2.40 0.22 -1.58
CA GLU A 237 2.95 -0.76 -0.64
C GLU A 237 4.35 -1.21 -1.05
N GLY A 238 5.29 -1.14 -0.11
CA GLY A 238 6.68 -1.51 -0.34
C GLY A 238 7.48 -0.51 -1.18
N GLN A 239 6.99 0.70 -1.41
CA GLN A 239 7.84 1.78 -1.92
C GLN A 239 8.62 2.47 -0.80
N THR A 240 9.73 3.10 -1.19
CA THR A 240 10.46 3.98 -0.28
C THR A 240 9.59 5.20 0.03
N PRO A 241 9.45 5.61 1.30
CA PRO A 241 8.69 6.80 1.68
C PRO A 241 9.11 8.03 0.87
N GLY A 242 8.13 8.73 0.30
CA GLY A 242 8.32 9.87 -0.60
C GLY A 242 8.50 9.53 -2.08
N SER A 243 8.35 8.26 -2.49
CA SER A 243 8.43 7.84 -3.90
C SER A 243 7.40 8.56 -4.77
N GLN A 244 6.14 8.59 -4.33
CA GLN A 244 5.06 9.22 -5.08
C GLN A 244 5.29 10.74 -5.20
N ALA A 245 5.69 11.41 -4.11
CA ALA A 245 6.07 12.83 -4.15
C ALA A 245 7.26 13.09 -5.09
N ALA A 246 8.25 12.19 -5.12
CA ALA A 246 9.43 12.31 -5.99
C ALA A 246 9.06 12.17 -7.47
N PHE A 247 8.26 11.16 -7.84
CA PHE A 247 7.73 10.98 -9.19
C PHE A 247 6.87 12.17 -9.62
N LEU A 248 5.97 12.62 -8.74
CA LEU A 248 5.07 13.73 -9.02
C LEU A 248 5.86 15.03 -9.23
N LEU A 249 6.86 15.30 -8.39
CA LEU A 249 7.74 16.45 -8.56
C LEU A 249 8.49 16.39 -9.89
N GLN A 250 9.02 15.23 -10.29
CA GLN A 250 9.74 15.09 -11.55
C GLN A 250 8.85 15.35 -12.76
N ASP A 251 7.66 14.75 -12.81
CA ASP A 251 6.70 14.97 -13.90
C ASP A 251 6.25 16.44 -13.95
N THR A 252 5.99 17.03 -12.79
CA THR A 252 5.56 18.44 -12.67
C THR A 252 6.64 19.40 -13.14
N LEU A 253 7.91 19.16 -12.78
CA LEU A 253 9.03 19.98 -13.25
C LEU A 253 9.23 19.86 -14.76
N ARG A 254 9.10 18.65 -15.33
CA ARG A 254 9.15 18.44 -16.78
C ARG A 254 8.07 19.25 -17.50
N LEU A 255 6.85 19.26 -16.98
CA LEU A 255 5.75 20.05 -17.54
C LEU A 255 6.01 21.56 -17.42
N LEU A 256 6.47 22.02 -16.25
CA LEU A 256 6.77 23.43 -15.99
C LEU A 256 7.91 23.96 -16.89
N ASP A 257 8.96 23.17 -17.06
CA ASP A 257 10.16 23.51 -17.86
C ASP A 257 9.91 23.36 -19.37
N SER A 258 8.78 22.78 -19.78
CA SER A 258 8.44 22.59 -21.19
C SER A 258 7.98 23.87 -21.87
N ALA A 259 8.04 23.87 -23.21
CA ALA A 259 7.49 24.93 -24.05
C ALA A 259 5.96 24.85 -24.24
N LEU A 260 5.24 24.05 -23.44
CA LEU A 260 3.79 23.98 -23.53
C LEU A 260 3.15 25.30 -23.07
N PRO A 261 2.17 25.84 -23.82
CA PRO A 261 1.44 27.01 -23.39
C PRO A 261 0.61 26.70 -22.15
N THR A 262 0.37 27.72 -21.31
CA THR A 262 -0.43 27.58 -20.09
C THR A 262 -1.81 26.98 -20.36
N SER A 263 -2.47 27.36 -21.45
CA SER A 263 -3.76 26.78 -21.85
C SER A 263 -3.70 25.27 -22.10
N ALA A 264 -2.62 24.76 -22.70
CA ALA A 264 -2.46 23.32 -22.90
C ALA A 264 -2.28 22.58 -21.56
N LEU A 265 -1.60 23.20 -20.59
CA LEU A 265 -1.46 22.64 -19.23
C LEU A 265 -2.79 22.65 -18.48
N THR A 266 -3.61 23.70 -18.64
CA THR A 266 -4.98 23.74 -18.13
C THR A 266 -5.83 22.63 -18.75
N THR A 267 -5.88 22.53 -20.08
CA THR A 267 -6.63 21.48 -20.78
C THR A 267 -6.15 20.08 -20.38
N LEU A 268 -4.83 19.89 -20.22
CA LEU A 268 -4.27 18.62 -19.75
C LEU A 268 -4.84 18.19 -18.40
N TRP A 269 -4.82 19.10 -17.42
CA TRP A 269 -5.35 18.83 -16.09
C TRP A 269 -6.84 18.50 -16.14
N LEU A 270 -7.64 19.33 -16.80
CA LEU A 270 -9.10 19.18 -16.85
C LEU A 270 -9.52 17.90 -17.57
N THR A 271 -8.84 17.55 -18.66
CA THR A 271 -9.11 16.30 -19.40
C THR A 271 -8.72 15.07 -18.59
N ALA A 272 -7.51 15.04 -18.01
CA ALA A 272 -7.02 13.89 -17.25
C ALA A 272 -7.77 13.67 -15.93
N THR A 273 -8.32 14.72 -15.33
CA THR A 273 -9.10 14.64 -14.07
C THR A 273 -10.60 14.48 -14.30
N ALA A 274 -11.06 14.47 -15.55
CA ALA A 274 -12.48 14.58 -15.89
C ALA A 274 -13.17 15.82 -15.24
N ARG A 275 -12.42 16.91 -15.05
CA ARG A 275 -12.79 18.10 -14.25
C ARG A 275 -13.10 17.82 -12.77
N GLY A 276 -12.56 16.74 -12.19
CA GLY A 276 -12.81 16.40 -10.80
C GLY A 276 -12.34 17.48 -9.80
N TYR A 277 -11.24 18.18 -10.10
CA TYR A 277 -10.96 19.51 -9.54
C TYR A 277 -10.86 20.54 -10.66
N ASN A 278 -11.91 21.34 -10.82
CA ASN A 278 -12.00 22.35 -11.87
C ASN A 278 -11.23 23.63 -11.48
N ILE A 279 -9.93 23.66 -11.82
CA ILE A 279 -9.00 24.77 -11.48
C ILE A 279 -9.39 26.13 -12.09
N ASP A 280 -10.19 26.14 -13.16
CA ASP A 280 -10.65 27.39 -13.77
C ASP A 280 -11.67 28.13 -12.89
N GLN A 281 -12.48 27.41 -12.10
CA GLN A 281 -13.47 28.03 -11.22
C GLN A 281 -12.86 29.00 -10.18
N PRO A 282 -11.77 28.63 -9.48
CA PRO A 282 -11.05 29.57 -8.64
C PRO A 282 -10.12 30.53 -9.41
N GLY A 283 -10.12 30.50 -10.75
CA GLY A 283 -9.25 31.33 -11.59
C GLY A 283 -7.78 30.92 -11.57
N ILE A 284 -7.50 29.64 -11.33
CA ILE A 284 -6.14 29.08 -11.29
C ILE A 284 -5.84 28.48 -12.66
N ASP A 285 -4.79 28.97 -13.32
CA ASP A 285 -4.33 28.36 -14.57
C ASP A 285 -3.47 27.11 -14.34
N GLY A 286 -3.27 26.30 -15.39
CA GLY A 286 -2.52 25.05 -15.29
C GLY A 286 -1.08 25.23 -14.81
N ARG A 287 -0.44 26.37 -15.09
CA ARG A 287 0.94 26.63 -14.68
C ARG A 287 1.00 26.98 -13.19
N ASP A 288 0.08 27.81 -12.72
CA ASP A 288 -0.08 28.13 -11.30
C ASP A 288 -0.40 26.88 -10.48
N TRP A 289 -1.26 26.00 -11.00
CA TRP A 289 -1.57 24.73 -10.34
C TRP A 289 -0.36 23.80 -10.25
N LEU A 290 0.41 23.63 -11.34
CA LEU A 290 1.64 22.84 -11.32
C LEU A 290 2.68 23.40 -10.35
N GLN A 291 2.79 24.73 -10.22
CA GLN A 291 3.67 25.33 -9.21
C GLN A 291 3.24 24.98 -7.77
N ARG A 292 1.94 24.90 -7.49
CA ARG A 292 1.42 24.45 -6.19
C ARG A 292 1.75 22.98 -5.96
N ILE A 293 1.53 22.11 -6.94
CA ILE A 293 1.92 20.69 -6.89
C ILE A 293 3.41 20.55 -6.55
N ALA A 294 4.28 21.25 -7.28
CA ALA A 294 5.72 21.20 -7.06
C ALA A 294 6.13 21.71 -5.66
N ARG A 295 5.41 22.69 -5.10
CA ARG A 295 5.66 23.16 -3.73
C ARG A 295 5.28 22.10 -2.71
N THR A 296 4.07 21.54 -2.82
CA THR A 296 3.59 20.50 -1.90
C THR A 296 4.50 19.26 -1.92
N CYS A 297 4.93 18.81 -3.10
CA CYS A 297 5.86 17.68 -3.19
C CYS A 297 7.19 17.96 -2.48
N ARG A 298 7.74 19.17 -2.61
CA ARG A 298 8.97 19.55 -1.89
C ARG A 298 8.77 19.62 -0.37
N GLU A 299 7.58 19.99 0.10
CA GLU A 299 7.25 19.95 1.53
C GLU A 299 7.19 18.50 2.02
N VAL A 300 6.42 17.64 1.34
CA VAL A 300 6.30 16.21 1.68
C VAL A 300 7.67 15.53 1.66
N LEU A 301 8.51 15.79 0.65
CA LEU A 301 9.85 15.22 0.57
C LEU A 301 10.78 15.72 1.67
N ARG A 302 10.62 16.96 2.15
CA ARG A 302 11.41 17.44 3.29
C ARG A 302 11.10 16.65 4.56
N ASP A 303 9.85 16.23 4.72
CA ASP A 303 9.39 15.49 5.89
C ASP A 303 9.76 14.00 5.78
N LEU A 304 9.57 13.38 4.61
CA LEU A 304 9.75 11.94 4.40
C LEU A 304 11.16 11.52 3.93
N ALA A 305 11.85 12.40 3.20
CA ALA A 305 13.14 12.09 2.58
C ALA A 305 14.05 13.34 2.52
N PRO A 306 14.48 13.87 3.68
CA PRO A 306 15.19 15.17 3.76
C PRO A 306 16.50 15.23 2.96
N ASP A 307 17.14 14.09 2.74
CA ASP A 307 18.38 13.99 1.96
C ASP A 307 18.14 13.85 0.44
N TYR A 308 16.88 13.74 0.01
CA TYR A 308 16.54 13.62 -1.40
C TYR A 308 16.79 14.93 -2.15
N THR A 309 17.65 14.85 -3.15
CA THR A 309 17.84 15.94 -4.12
C THR A 309 17.19 15.56 -5.43
N PRO A 310 16.15 16.29 -5.90
CA PRO A 310 15.51 16.00 -7.17
C PRO A 310 16.53 15.99 -8.30
N PRO A 311 16.64 14.91 -9.09
CA PRO A 311 17.54 14.88 -10.23
C PRO A 311 17.09 15.94 -11.24
N ARG A 312 18.05 16.59 -11.90
CA ARG A 312 17.70 17.46 -13.04
C ARG A 312 16.99 16.61 -14.09
N PRO A 313 15.88 17.10 -14.68
CA PRO A 313 15.21 16.39 -15.76
C PRO A 313 16.22 16.01 -16.85
N ARG A 314 16.44 14.71 -17.05
CA ARG A 314 17.31 14.22 -18.13
C ARG A 314 16.63 14.45 -19.46
N ALA A 315 17.43 14.72 -20.50
CA ALA A 315 16.95 14.75 -21.86
C ALA A 315 16.28 13.42 -22.21
N VAL A 316 15.12 13.49 -22.85
CA VAL A 316 14.38 12.32 -23.32
C VAL A 316 15.25 11.57 -24.34
N THR A 317 15.63 10.33 -24.03
CA THR A 317 16.39 9.46 -24.94
C THR A 317 15.51 8.42 -25.64
N GLU A 318 14.28 8.24 -25.18
CA GLU A 318 13.35 7.27 -25.73
C GLU A 318 12.61 7.83 -26.95
N SER A 319 12.42 6.99 -27.97
CA SER A 319 11.67 7.39 -29.15
C SER A 319 10.19 7.57 -28.80
N ALA A 320 9.64 8.71 -29.20
CA ALA A 320 8.22 9.05 -29.11
C ALA A 320 7.35 8.27 -30.13
N ASP A 321 7.96 7.72 -31.19
CA ASP A 321 7.22 7.13 -32.33
C ASP A 321 6.24 6.01 -31.95
N PRO A 322 6.58 5.07 -31.03
CA PRO A 322 5.65 4.03 -30.63
C PRO A 322 4.39 4.60 -29.95
N VAL A 323 4.56 5.60 -29.06
CA VAL A 323 3.45 6.22 -28.35
C VAL A 323 2.60 7.06 -29.31
N LEU A 324 3.24 7.83 -30.18
CA LEU A 324 2.53 8.61 -31.21
C LEU A 324 1.74 7.73 -32.18
N ARG A 325 2.23 6.54 -32.50
CA ARG A 325 1.49 5.59 -33.34
C ARG A 325 0.20 5.14 -32.68
N GLU A 326 0.27 4.72 -31.41
CA GLU A 326 -0.94 4.30 -30.68
C GLU A 326 -1.89 5.48 -30.46
N LEU A 327 -1.38 6.67 -30.11
CA LEU A 327 -2.19 7.88 -29.96
C LEU A 327 -2.94 8.21 -31.25
N ARG A 328 -2.28 8.19 -32.40
CA ARG A 328 -2.92 8.44 -33.71
C ARG A 328 -3.94 7.37 -34.07
N ALA A 329 -3.70 6.11 -33.70
CA ALA A 329 -4.63 5.02 -33.95
C ALA A 329 -5.93 5.15 -33.14
N VAL A 330 -5.85 5.71 -31.92
CA VAL A 330 -7.02 5.86 -31.04
C VAL A 330 -7.67 7.25 -31.12
N ALA A 331 -6.97 8.26 -31.64
CA ALA A 331 -7.47 9.64 -31.74
C ALA A 331 -8.87 9.77 -32.40
N PRO A 332 -9.22 9.06 -33.50
CA PRO A 332 -10.57 9.12 -34.06
C PRO A 332 -11.66 8.68 -33.06
N ARG A 333 -11.41 7.61 -32.30
CA ARG A 333 -12.35 7.12 -31.26
C ARG A 333 -12.43 8.05 -30.05
N MET A 334 -11.36 8.80 -29.77
CA MET A 334 -11.39 9.86 -28.76
C MET A 334 -12.22 11.05 -29.24
N ALA A 335 -12.06 11.47 -30.50
CA ALA A 335 -12.77 12.60 -31.09
C ALA A 335 -14.30 12.45 -31.06
N ASP A 336 -14.81 11.22 -31.14
CA ASP A 336 -16.24 10.90 -31.02
C ASP A 336 -16.78 11.05 -29.58
N ARG A 337 -15.95 11.49 -28.63
CA ARG A 337 -16.26 11.55 -27.20
C ARG A 337 -15.95 12.91 -26.60
N THR A 338 -16.43 13.12 -25.39
CA THR A 338 -16.35 14.40 -24.70
C THR A 338 -16.11 14.19 -23.22
N VAL A 339 -15.14 14.93 -22.68
CA VAL A 339 -14.92 14.98 -21.23
C VAL A 339 -15.95 15.92 -20.61
N SER A 340 -16.58 15.48 -19.51
CA SER A 340 -17.56 16.26 -18.75
C SER A 340 -18.72 16.79 -19.63
N PRO A 341 -19.49 15.91 -20.31
CA PRO A 341 -20.48 16.32 -21.31
C PRO A 341 -21.66 17.13 -20.73
N HIS A 342 -21.88 17.06 -19.42
CA HIS A 342 -22.94 17.78 -18.72
C HIS A 342 -22.49 19.14 -18.17
N TRP A 343 -21.22 19.50 -18.37
CA TRP A 343 -20.65 20.81 -18.05
C TRP A 343 -19.98 21.41 -19.28
N GLU A 344 -19.09 22.39 -19.11
CA GLU A 344 -18.24 22.93 -20.17
C GLU A 344 -17.45 21.80 -20.85
N PRO A 345 -17.91 21.31 -22.02
CA PRO A 345 -17.42 20.07 -22.60
C PRO A 345 -16.03 20.29 -23.16
N ILE A 346 -15.15 19.31 -22.97
CA ILE A 346 -13.86 19.28 -23.66
C ILE A 346 -13.90 18.17 -24.71
N PRO A 347 -13.86 18.51 -26.01
CA PRO A 347 -13.79 17.54 -27.09
C PRO A 347 -12.61 16.57 -26.94
N GLY A 348 -12.81 15.29 -27.28
CA GLY A 348 -11.76 14.29 -27.10
C GLY A 348 -10.58 14.43 -28.09
N ASP A 349 -10.75 15.14 -29.20
CA ASP A 349 -9.65 15.53 -30.09
C ASP A 349 -8.74 16.58 -29.46
N GLU A 350 -9.27 17.49 -28.63
CA GLU A 350 -8.44 18.39 -27.81
C GLU A 350 -7.63 17.60 -26.78
N ALA A 351 -8.23 16.60 -26.13
CA ALA A 351 -7.51 15.71 -25.21
C ALA A 351 -6.37 14.96 -25.92
N ALA A 352 -6.64 14.39 -27.11
CA ALA A 352 -5.63 13.71 -27.92
C ALA A 352 -4.50 14.67 -28.36
N ALA A 353 -4.84 15.90 -28.77
CA ALA A 353 -3.86 16.90 -29.18
C ALA A 353 -2.94 17.35 -28.04
N VAL A 354 -3.46 17.47 -26.82
CA VAL A 354 -2.65 17.79 -25.65
C VAL A 354 -1.75 16.62 -25.26
N ALA A 355 -2.25 15.38 -25.32
CA ALA A 355 -1.41 14.20 -25.11
C ALA A 355 -0.27 14.10 -26.14
N GLU A 356 -0.54 14.37 -27.43
CA GLU A 356 0.51 14.41 -28.48
C GLU A 356 1.56 15.48 -28.18
N GLN A 357 1.15 16.66 -27.68
CA GLN A 357 2.08 17.70 -27.27
C GLN A 357 2.97 17.27 -26.10
N VAL A 358 2.44 16.54 -25.11
CA VAL A 358 3.25 16.00 -24.01
C VAL A 358 4.25 14.97 -24.54
N VAL A 359 3.81 14.04 -25.38
CA VAL A 359 4.68 13.00 -25.97
C VAL A 359 5.83 13.62 -26.77
N THR A 360 5.56 14.70 -27.51
CA THR A 360 6.54 15.32 -28.41
C THR A 360 7.45 16.34 -27.74
N ARG A 361 6.96 17.10 -26.76
CA ARG A 361 7.66 18.26 -26.19
C ARG A 361 8.09 18.10 -24.75
N VAL A 362 7.59 17.08 -24.05
CA VAL A 362 7.84 16.88 -22.62
C VAL A 362 8.55 15.56 -22.39
N ASP A 363 7.81 14.45 -22.54
CA ASP A 363 8.31 13.11 -22.25
C ASP A 363 7.33 12.04 -22.80
N PRO A 364 7.80 11.06 -23.58
CA PRO A 364 6.95 10.05 -24.20
C PRO A 364 6.34 9.08 -23.18
N ASP A 365 7.03 8.82 -22.06
CA ASP A 365 6.46 8.01 -20.99
C ASP A 365 5.32 8.72 -20.27
N LEU A 366 5.53 9.97 -19.83
CA LEU A 366 4.48 10.76 -19.20
C LEU A 366 3.28 10.92 -20.16
N GLY A 367 3.56 11.17 -21.43
CA GLY A 367 2.54 11.22 -22.47
C GLY A 367 1.79 9.89 -22.66
N PHE A 368 2.47 8.75 -22.56
CA PHE A 368 1.84 7.43 -22.59
C PHE A 368 0.94 7.19 -21.38
N ARG A 369 1.41 7.47 -20.14
CA ARG A 369 0.59 7.34 -18.93
C ARG A 369 -0.66 8.23 -18.98
N LEU A 370 -0.52 9.46 -19.47
CA LEU A 370 -1.63 10.39 -19.68
C LEU A 370 -2.59 9.93 -20.78
N LEU A 371 -2.10 9.29 -21.84
CA LEU A 371 -2.95 8.65 -22.84
C LEU A 371 -3.83 7.57 -22.19
N LEU A 372 -3.25 6.63 -21.43
CA LEU A 372 -4.02 5.60 -20.72
C LEU A 372 -5.09 6.22 -19.81
N ARG A 373 -4.72 7.29 -19.10
CA ARG A 373 -5.65 8.04 -18.25
C ARG A 373 -6.81 8.64 -19.04
N MET A 374 -6.53 9.31 -20.16
CA MET A 374 -7.57 9.92 -21.00
C MET A 374 -8.48 8.89 -21.66
N LEU A 375 -7.94 7.75 -22.08
CA LEU A 375 -8.74 6.62 -22.59
C LEU A 375 -9.73 6.14 -21.53
N ASN A 376 -9.31 6.07 -20.26
CA ASN A 376 -10.20 5.71 -19.17
C ASN A 376 -11.28 6.79 -18.92
N VAL A 377 -10.89 8.07 -18.85
CA VAL A 377 -11.84 9.19 -18.65
C VAL A 377 -12.89 9.23 -19.75
N LEU A 378 -12.47 9.12 -21.01
CA LEU A 378 -13.36 9.09 -22.17
C LEU A 378 -14.08 7.74 -22.30
N SER A 379 -13.74 6.73 -21.48
CA SER A 379 -14.31 5.38 -21.54
C SER A 379 -14.16 4.73 -22.94
N VAL A 380 -13.04 4.98 -23.62
CA VAL A 380 -12.78 4.45 -24.97
C VAL A 380 -12.62 2.93 -24.91
N PRO A 381 -13.40 2.14 -25.68
CA PRO A 381 -13.28 0.69 -25.71
C PRO A 381 -11.99 0.27 -26.39
N LEU A 382 -11.40 -0.82 -25.90
CA LEU A 382 -10.16 -1.39 -26.39
C LEU A 382 -10.33 -2.85 -26.76
N THR A 383 -9.64 -3.27 -27.81
CA THR A 383 -9.50 -4.68 -28.15
C THR A 383 -8.44 -5.35 -27.27
N GLU A 384 -8.46 -6.68 -27.19
CA GLU A 384 -7.41 -7.46 -26.51
C GLU A 384 -6.02 -7.19 -27.11
N ASP A 385 -5.94 -7.05 -28.44
CA ASP A 385 -4.69 -6.73 -29.14
C ASP A 385 -4.14 -5.34 -28.79
N GLU A 386 -5.03 -4.36 -28.59
CA GLU A 386 -4.68 -3.01 -28.13
C GLU A 386 -4.16 -3.03 -26.70
N TYR A 387 -4.89 -3.73 -25.82
CA TYR A 387 -4.50 -3.91 -24.43
C TYR A 387 -3.11 -4.56 -24.32
N ALA A 388 -2.86 -5.63 -25.08
CA ALA A 388 -1.56 -6.30 -25.12
C ALA A 388 -0.43 -5.40 -25.69
N ARG A 389 -0.73 -4.51 -26.66
CA ARG A 389 0.24 -3.52 -27.14
C ARG A 389 0.58 -2.50 -26.05
N TYR A 390 -0.41 -2.03 -25.29
CA TYR A 390 -0.17 -1.09 -24.18
C TYR A 390 0.64 -1.74 -23.06
N GLN A 391 0.40 -3.01 -22.73
CA GLN A 391 1.24 -3.75 -21.79
C GLN A 391 2.70 -3.83 -22.26
N ARG A 392 2.95 -4.10 -23.55
CA ARG A 392 4.30 -4.09 -24.12
C ARG A 392 4.96 -2.71 -24.07
N LEU A 393 4.20 -1.64 -24.30
CA LEU A 393 4.72 -0.26 -24.17
C LEU A 393 5.04 0.07 -22.71
N ALA A 394 4.16 -0.26 -21.77
CA ALA A 394 4.40 -0.10 -20.34
C ALA A 394 5.69 -0.81 -19.90
N ALA A 395 5.85 -2.08 -20.27
CA ALA A 395 7.06 -2.85 -19.98
C ALA A 395 8.33 -2.22 -20.57
N ARG A 396 8.24 -1.62 -21.77
CA ARG A 396 9.38 -0.92 -22.39
C ARG A 396 9.83 0.29 -21.58
N PHE A 397 8.90 1.00 -20.95
CA PHE A 397 9.19 2.12 -20.03
C PHE A 397 9.55 1.66 -18.61
N GLY A 398 9.58 0.35 -18.36
CA GLY A 398 9.92 -0.24 -17.06
C GLY A 398 8.76 -0.29 -16.06
N HIS A 399 7.51 -0.10 -16.51
CA HIS A 399 6.33 -0.17 -15.65
C HIS A 399 5.86 -1.61 -15.40
N HIS A 400 5.25 -1.82 -14.24
CA HIS A 400 4.56 -3.06 -13.92
C HIS A 400 3.31 -3.25 -14.79
N GLU A 401 2.87 -4.51 -14.99
CA GLU A 401 1.71 -4.84 -15.82
C GLU A 401 0.39 -4.21 -15.33
N HIS A 402 0.32 -3.95 -14.03
CA HIS A 402 -0.84 -3.37 -13.37
C HIS A 402 -1.12 -1.92 -13.77
N LEU A 403 -0.13 -1.16 -14.28
CA LEU A 403 -0.37 0.18 -14.80
C LEU A 403 -1.51 0.20 -15.83
N VAL A 404 -1.49 -0.77 -16.76
CA VAL A 404 -2.50 -0.87 -17.82
C VAL A 404 -3.78 -1.50 -17.29
N THR A 405 -3.66 -2.51 -16.41
CA THR A 405 -4.81 -3.19 -15.80
C THR A 405 -5.67 -2.22 -14.98
N GLU A 406 -5.08 -1.46 -14.05
CA GLU A 406 -5.80 -0.48 -13.24
C GLU A 406 -6.43 0.62 -14.09
N ALA A 407 -5.72 1.08 -15.13
CA ALA A 407 -6.22 2.15 -15.98
C ALA A 407 -7.39 1.69 -16.87
N LEU A 408 -7.37 0.45 -17.39
CA LEU A 408 -8.16 0.08 -18.57
C LEU A 408 -8.84 -1.29 -18.54
N TRP A 409 -8.69 -2.11 -17.49
CA TRP A 409 -9.26 -3.47 -17.47
C TRP A 409 -10.77 -3.52 -17.76
N GLN A 410 -11.53 -2.54 -17.26
CA GLN A 410 -12.97 -2.44 -17.48
C GLN A 410 -13.35 -2.05 -18.93
N ARG A 411 -12.36 -1.78 -19.79
CA ARG A 411 -12.55 -1.25 -21.16
C ARG A 411 -12.24 -2.28 -22.25
N VAL A 412 -11.75 -3.45 -21.87
CA VAL A 412 -11.45 -4.53 -22.83
C VAL A 412 -12.76 -5.20 -23.24
N GLU A 413 -13.09 -5.14 -24.52
CA GLU A 413 -14.18 -5.92 -25.09
C GLU A 413 -13.80 -7.40 -25.05
N ARG A 414 -14.38 -8.15 -24.11
CA ARG A 414 -14.24 -9.61 -24.10
C ARG A 414 -14.99 -10.16 -25.30
N SER A 415 -14.28 -10.82 -26.19
CA SER A 415 -14.91 -11.55 -27.28
C SER A 415 -15.68 -12.72 -26.67
N ASP A 416 -17.01 -12.60 -26.57
CA ASP A 416 -17.92 -13.74 -26.33
C ASP A 416 -17.84 -14.68 -27.55
N ALA A 417 -16.75 -15.44 -27.62
CA ALA A 417 -16.57 -16.54 -28.56
C ALA A 417 -16.95 -17.85 -27.86
N GLY A 418 -18.26 -18.11 -27.84
CA GLY A 418 -18.83 -19.44 -27.98
C GLY A 418 -18.73 -20.39 -26.78
N GLU A 419 -19.79 -20.40 -25.96
CA GLU A 419 -20.45 -21.65 -25.53
C GLU A 419 -21.86 -21.33 -24.98
N ARG A 420 -22.77 -21.03 -25.91
CA ARG A 420 -24.20 -21.32 -25.73
C ARG A 420 -24.61 -22.32 -26.80
N ASN A 421 -24.45 -23.60 -26.47
CA ASN A 421 -25.36 -24.67 -26.90
C ASN A 421 -24.96 -25.96 -26.17
N SER A 422 -25.57 -26.19 -25.00
CA SER A 422 -26.16 -27.47 -24.59
C SER A 422 -27.10 -27.23 -23.42
#